data_AF-A0A0H2YF79-F1
#
_entry.id   AF-A0A0H2YF79-F1
#
_cell.length_a   1.000
_cell.length_b   1.000
_cell.length_c   1.000
_cell.angle_alpha   90.00
_cell.angle_beta   90.00
_cell.angle_gamma   90.00
#
_symmetry.space_group_name_H-M   'P 1'
#
loop_
_entity.id
_entity.type
_entity.pdbx_description
1 polymer ?
#
loop_
_entity_poly.entity_id
_entity_poly.type
_entity_poly.pdbx_seq_one_letter_code
_entity_poly.pdbx_strand_id
1 'polypeptide(L)'
;MVTGNGAQANILVSLSMGCVTWLERYFGDRHLAKENFERAELAAHEMIKPVAQRFREHGWQVCVGASGTVQALQEIMVAQGMDELITLAKLQQLKQRAIQCGKLEELEIPGLTLERALVFPSGLSILIAIFQELSIESMTLAGGALREGLVYGMLHLPVEQDIRRRTLRNLQRRYLLDTEQAKRVSCLADNFFLQVEKEWHLDGRCREFLQNACLIHEIGLSVDFKHAPQHAAYLIRNLDLPGFTPAQKLLLSALLQNQSDTIDLSLLNQQNALPADMAQHLCRLLRLAIIFSSRRRDDTLPAVRLRADNNALYVLVPQGWLEQHPYRAEALEQESHWQSYVQWPLLLEELS
;
A
#
# COMPACT_ATOMS: atom_id res chain seq x y z
N MET A 1 -1.93 -20.76 13.16
CA MET A 1 -2.90 -19.64 13.13
C MET A 1 -2.84 -18.90 14.46
N VAL A 2 -2.93 -17.57 14.42
CA VAL A 2 -2.82 -16.72 15.61
C VAL A 2 -3.82 -15.56 15.51
N THR A 3 -4.44 -15.16 16.62
CA THR A 3 -5.07 -13.83 16.76
C THR A 3 -4.35 -13.05 17.85
N GLY A 4 -4.32 -11.73 17.71
CA GLY A 4 -3.61 -10.84 18.64
C GLY A 4 -3.89 -9.37 18.38
N ASN A 5 -3.47 -8.52 19.32
CA ASN A 5 -3.45 -7.08 19.16
C ASN A 5 -2.05 -6.54 19.45
N GLY A 6 -1.50 -5.76 18.52
CA GLY A 6 -0.11 -5.29 18.59
C GLY A 6 0.86 -6.47 18.68
N ALA A 7 1.76 -6.45 19.67
CA ALA A 7 2.69 -7.55 19.93
C ALA A 7 2.14 -8.63 20.90
N GLN A 8 0.87 -8.53 21.32
CA GLN A 8 0.27 -9.50 22.25
C GLN A 8 -0.59 -10.51 21.50
N ALA A 9 -0.24 -11.80 21.63
CA ALA A 9 -1.06 -12.89 21.11
C ALA A 9 -2.18 -13.27 22.10
N ASN A 10 -3.38 -13.48 21.59
CA ASN A 10 -4.56 -13.87 22.37
C ASN A 10 -4.94 -15.34 22.13
N ILE A 11 -4.88 -15.80 20.88
CA ILE A 11 -5.16 -17.18 20.49
C ILE A 11 -3.99 -17.69 19.67
N LEU A 12 -3.44 -18.85 20.04
CA LEU A 12 -2.35 -19.53 19.35
C LEU A 12 -2.74 -20.97 19.11
N VAL A 13 -2.77 -21.38 17.84
CA VAL A 13 -3.04 -22.76 17.43
C VAL A 13 -2.09 -23.16 16.31
N SER A 14 -1.42 -24.30 16.49
CA SER A 14 -0.69 -24.98 15.41
C SER A 14 -1.46 -26.22 15.01
N LEU A 15 -1.74 -26.36 13.71
CA LEU A 15 -2.44 -27.52 13.15
C LEU A 15 -1.45 -28.29 12.27
N SER A 16 -1.53 -29.62 12.31
CA SER A 16 -0.66 -30.51 11.53
C SER A 16 -1.08 -30.61 10.07
N MET A 17 -1.09 -29.46 9.39
CA MET A 17 -1.41 -29.33 7.97
C MET A 17 -0.43 -28.38 7.28
N GLY A 18 0.26 -28.88 6.25
CA GLY A 18 1.25 -28.11 5.49
C GLY A 18 1.28 -28.54 4.02
N CYS A 19 1.73 -27.65 3.15
CA CYS A 19 1.66 -27.84 1.69
C CYS A 19 2.37 -29.12 1.22
N VAL A 20 3.53 -29.48 1.78
CA VAL A 20 4.23 -30.72 1.43
C VAL A 20 3.42 -31.96 1.83
N THR A 21 2.99 -32.02 3.10
CA THR A 21 2.18 -33.15 3.60
C THR A 21 0.83 -33.29 2.90
N TRP A 22 0.21 -32.17 2.49
CA TRP A 22 -1.05 -32.19 1.73
C TRP A 22 -0.83 -32.64 0.29
N LEU A 23 0.28 -32.24 -0.33
CA LEU A 23 0.63 -32.65 -1.69
C LEU A 23 0.76 -34.18 -1.75
N GLU A 24 1.53 -34.77 -0.84
CA GLU A 24 1.74 -36.22 -0.78
C GLU A 24 0.44 -37.01 -0.56
N ARG A 25 -0.48 -36.48 0.27
CA ARG A 25 -1.71 -37.17 0.64
C ARG A 25 -2.82 -37.07 -0.40
N TYR A 26 -3.01 -35.91 -1.02
CA TYR A 26 -4.18 -35.62 -1.84
C TYR A 26 -3.86 -35.42 -3.33
N PHE A 27 -2.59 -35.23 -3.67
CA PHE A 27 -2.10 -35.02 -5.03
C PHE A 27 -0.92 -35.96 -5.35
N GLY A 28 -0.85 -37.13 -4.70
CA GLY A 28 0.25 -38.09 -4.88
C GLY A 28 0.31 -38.70 -6.29
N ASP A 29 -0.81 -38.68 -7.02
CA ASP A 29 -0.91 -39.06 -8.43
C ASP A 29 -0.52 -37.93 -9.40
N ARG A 30 -0.17 -36.75 -8.87
CA ARG A 30 0.16 -35.51 -9.59
C ARG A 30 -0.94 -34.95 -10.49
N HIS A 31 -2.17 -35.44 -10.36
CA HIS A 31 -3.31 -34.91 -11.08
C HIS A 31 -3.95 -33.77 -10.29
N LEU A 32 -4.36 -32.72 -10.98
CA LEU A 32 -5.05 -31.55 -10.43
C LEU A 32 -6.56 -31.67 -10.66
N ALA A 33 -7.11 -32.87 -10.45
CA ALA A 33 -8.54 -33.12 -10.62
C ALA A 33 -9.37 -32.43 -9.54
N LYS A 34 -10.64 -32.15 -9.84
CA LYS A 34 -11.58 -31.51 -8.90
C LYS A 34 -11.70 -32.31 -7.60
N GLU A 35 -11.72 -33.64 -7.70
CA GLU A 35 -11.82 -34.58 -6.59
C GLU A 35 -10.59 -34.50 -5.65
N ASN A 36 -9.41 -34.20 -6.20
CA ASN A 36 -8.19 -34.04 -5.40
C ASN A 36 -8.27 -32.76 -4.55
N PHE A 37 -8.72 -31.66 -5.14
CA PHE A 37 -8.99 -30.42 -4.41
C PHE A 37 -10.09 -30.58 -3.36
N GLU A 38 -11.22 -31.20 -3.70
CA GLU A 38 -12.34 -31.40 -2.77
C GLU A 38 -11.91 -32.23 -1.54
N ARG A 39 -11.12 -33.30 -1.74
CA ARG A 39 -10.56 -34.10 -0.63
C ARG A 39 -9.56 -33.31 0.22
N ALA A 40 -8.67 -32.54 -0.42
CA ALA A 40 -7.68 -31.72 0.27
C ALA A 40 -8.32 -30.60 1.10
N GLU A 41 -9.33 -29.92 0.55
CA GLU A 41 -10.12 -28.88 1.22
C GLU A 41 -10.91 -29.47 2.39
N LEU A 42 -11.62 -30.60 2.19
CA LEU A 42 -12.39 -31.26 3.25
C LEU A 42 -11.52 -31.65 4.44
N ALA A 43 -10.35 -32.24 4.19
CA ALA A 43 -9.44 -32.61 5.27
C ALA A 43 -8.90 -31.39 6.04
N ALA A 44 -8.66 -30.28 5.35
CA ALA A 44 -8.26 -29.04 6.00
C ALA A 44 -9.41 -28.47 6.84
N HIS A 45 -10.65 -28.49 6.33
CA HIS A 45 -11.85 -28.13 7.09
C HIS A 45 -11.97 -28.91 8.39
N GLU A 46 -11.82 -30.23 8.35
CA GLU A 46 -11.93 -31.09 9.53
C GLU A 46 -10.88 -30.74 10.60
N MET A 47 -9.68 -30.30 10.21
CA MET A 47 -8.65 -29.85 11.15
C MET A 47 -8.92 -28.45 11.73
N ILE A 48 -9.55 -27.56 10.97
CA ILE A 48 -9.79 -26.17 11.39
C ILE A 48 -11.07 -26.04 12.22
N LYS A 49 -12.10 -26.83 11.90
CA LYS A 49 -13.42 -26.79 12.54
C LYS A 49 -13.40 -26.79 14.07
N PRO A 50 -12.58 -27.60 14.77
CA PRO A 50 -12.54 -27.61 16.24
C PRO A 50 -12.07 -26.30 16.87
N VAL A 51 -11.29 -25.50 16.13
CA VAL A 51 -10.73 -24.23 16.63
C VAL A 51 -11.44 -23.00 16.05
N ALA A 52 -12.17 -23.16 14.94
CA ALA A 52 -12.75 -22.07 14.17
C ALA A 52 -13.66 -21.15 14.99
N GLN A 53 -14.52 -21.72 15.84
CA GLN A 53 -15.45 -20.94 16.66
C GLN A 53 -14.71 -19.93 17.55
N ARG A 54 -13.64 -20.35 18.22
CA ARG A 54 -12.84 -19.50 19.10
C ARG A 54 -12.20 -18.32 18.35
N PHE A 55 -11.78 -18.54 17.10
CA PHE A 55 -11.25 -17.48 16.24
C PHE A 55 -12.36 -16.51 15.82
N ARG A 56 -13.51 -17.02 15.38
CA ARG A 56 -14.66 -16.20 14.93
C ARG A 56 -15.24 -15.36 16.06
N GLU A 57 -15.36 -15.92 17.27
CA GLU A 57 -15.88 -15.20 18.44
C GLU A 57 -14.93 -14.09 18.92
N HIS A 58 -13.62 -14.30 18.83
CA HIS A 58 -12.65 -13.25 19.12
C HIS A 58 -12.65 -12.15 18.05
N GLY A 59 -12.81 -12.54 16.78
CA GLY A 59 -12.81 -11.64 15.64
C GLY A 59 -11.42 -11.04 15.34
N TRP A 60 -11.37 -10.30 14.24
CA TRP A 60 -10.20 -9.52 13.84
C TRP A 60 -10.64 -8.34 12.98
N GLN A 61 -9.82 -7.29 12.96
CA GLN A 61 -10.02 -6.14 12.06
C GLN A 61 -9.28 -6.34 10.74
N VAL A 62 -8.15 -7.04 10.77
CA VAL A 62 -7.31 -7.30 9.59
C VAL A 62 -6.82 -8.74 9.65
N CYS A 63 -6.91 -9.45 8.52
CA CYS A 63 -6.32 -10.77 8.37
C CYS A 63 -5.03 -10.67 7.56
N VAL A 64 -3.94 -11.22 8.08
CA VAL A 64 -2.64 -11.26 7.40
C VAL A 64 -2.15 -12.70 7.29
N GLY A 65 -1.57 -13.01 6.14
CA GLY A 65 -0.98 -14.31 5.84
C GLY A 65 0.54 -14.24 5.85
N ALA A 66 1.17 -15.30 6.33
CA ALA A 66 2.62 -15.47 6.27
C ALA A 66 2.96 -16.76 5.52
N SER A 67 4.21 -16.91 5.09
CA SER A 67 4.78 -18.09 4.40
C SER A 67 4.57 -18.14 2.87
N GLY A 68 5.17 -19.16 2.25
CA GLY A 68 5.35 -19.25 0.80
C GLY A 68 4.07 -19.30 -0.04
N THR A 69 2.98 -19.91 0.44
CA THR A 69 1.71 -19.94 -0.32
C THR A 69 1.11 -18.55 -0.48
N VAL A 70 1.07 -17.76 0.59
CA VAL A 70 0.57 -16.37 0.56
C VAL A 70 1.49 -15.50 -0.29
N GLN A 71 2.80 -15.71 -0.19
CA GLN A 71 3.77 -15.00 -1.03
C GLN A 71 3.63 -15.34 -2.52
N ALA A 72 3.35 -16.60 -2.87
CA ALA A 72 3.09 -17.01 -4.25
C ALA A 72 1.83 -16.34 -4.81
N LEU A 73 0.78 -16.24 -4.00
CA LEU A 73 -0.44 -15.52 -4.37
C LEU A 73 -0.15 -14.03 -4.64
N GLN A 74 0.64 -13.39 -3.78
CA GLN A 74 1.03 -12.00 -3.98
C GLN A 74 1.77 -11.80 -5.32
N GLU A 75 2.73 -12.67 -5.64
CA GLU A 75 3.50 -12.62 -6.90
C GLU A 75 2.59 -12.82 -8.13
N ILE A 76 1.65 -13.78 -8.05
CA ILE A 76 0.63 -14.01 -9.09
C ILE A 76 -0.25 -12.77 -9.29
N MET A 77 -0.76 -12.19 -8.20
CA MET A 77 -1.66 -11.04 -8.27
C MET A 77 -0.98 -9.82 -8.88
N VAL A 78 0.27 -9.54 -8.47
CA VAL A 78 1.08 -8.46 -9.05
C VAL A 78 1.33 -8.72 -10.55
N ALA A 79 1.71 -9.93 -10.93
CA ALA A 79 1.99 -10.27 -12.34
C ALA A 79 0.75 -10.16 -13.23
N GLN A 80 -0.45 -10.34 -12.68
CA GLN A 80 -1.72 -10.22 -13.39
C GLN A 80 -2.36 -8.83 -13.28
N GLY A 81 -1.69 -7.85 -12.66
CA GLY A 81 -2.21 -6.50 -12.48
C GLY A 81 -3.42 -6.41 -11.55
N MET A 82 -3.59 -7.38 -10.65
CA MET A 82 -4.66 -7.39 -9.65
C MET A 82 -4.24 -6.57 -8.41
N ASP A 83 -5.23 -6.12 -7.63
CA ASP A 83 -4.98 -5.58 -6.29
C ASP A 83 -4.38 -6.64 -5.36
N GLU A 84 -3.68 -6.21 -4.30
CA GLU A 84 -2.95 -7.07 -3.36
C GLU A 84 -3.84 -7.78 -2.31
N LEU A 85 -5.16 -7.56 -2.31
CA LEU A 85 -6.08 -8.20 -1.36
C LEU A 85 -6.45 -9.59 -1.87
N ILE A 86 -6.03 -10.62 -1.14
CA ILE A 86 -6.42 -12.01 -1.38
C ILE A 86 -7.87 -12.19 -0.91
N THR A 87 -8.75 -12.61 -1.80
CA THR A 87 -10.16 -12.89 -1.51
C THR A 87 -10.51 -14.32 -1.90
N LEU A 88 -11.55 -14.88 -1.29
CA LEU A 88 -12.01 -16.23 -1.63
C LEU A 88 -12.32 -16.38 -3.13
N ALA A 89 -12.87 -15.35 -3.77
CA ALA A 89 -13.15 -15.35 -5.21
C ALA A 89 -11.88 -15.54 -6.05
N LYS A 90 -10.79 -14.81 -5.72
CA LYS A 90 -9.50 -14.96 -6.39
C LYS A 90 -8.90 -16.35 -6.16
N LEU A 91 -9.01 -16.89 -4.94
CA LEU A 91 -8.55 -18.25 -4.63
C LEU A 91 -9.31 -19.32 -5.45
N GLN A 92 -10.64 -19.19 -5.57
CA GLN A 92 -11.45 -20.09 -6.37
C GLN A 92 -11.10 -19.99 -7.86
N GLN A 93 -10.84 -18.78 -8.38
CA GLN A 93 -10.39 -18.59 -9.76
C GLN A 93 -9.05 -19.31 -10.02
N LEU A 94 -8.09 -19.18 -9.11
CA LEU A 94 -6.80 -19.86 -9.22
C LEU A 94 -6.95 -21.38 -9.09
N LYS A 95 -7.87 -21.87 -8.27
CA LYS A 95 -8.20 -23.30 -8.20
C LYS A 95 -8.74 -23.80 -9.55
N GLN A 96 -9.69 -23.09 -10.15
CA GLN A 96 -10.23 -23.46 -11.46
C GLN A 96 -9.15 -23.48 -12.53
N ARG A 97 -8.22 -22.51 -12.50
CA ARG A 97 -7.08 -22.50 -13.42
C ARG A 97 -6.17 -23.70 -13.22
N ALA A 98 -5.86 -24.06 -11.97
CA ALA A 98 -5.06 -25.23 -11.66
C ALA A 98 -5.74 -26.54 -12.13
N ILE A 99 -7.06 -26.64 -11.98
CA ILE A 99 -7.84 -27.79 -12.49
C ILE A 99 -7.78 -27.87 -14.02
N GLN A 100 -7.85 -26.73 -14.71
CA GLN A 100 -7.74 -26.67 -16.18
C GLN A 100 -6.37 -27.15 -16.71
N CYS A 101 -5.29 -26.91 -15.96
CA CYS A 101 -3.97 -27.45 -16.29
C CYS A 101 -3.91 -28.98 -16.16
N GLY A 102 -4.77 -29.58 -15.34
CA GLY A 102 -4.95 -31.04 -15.24
C GLY A 102 -3.81 -31.79 -14.52
N LYS A 103 -2.55 -31.39 -14.70
CA LYS A 103 -1.37 -32.01 -14.07
C LYS A 103 -0.48 -30.98 -13.41
N LEU A 104 0.23 -31.42 -12.37
CA LEU A 104 1.15 -30.59 -11.61
C LEU A 104 2.31 -30.05 -12.48
N GLU A 105 2.84 -30.87 -13.39
CA GLU A 105 3.92 -30.49 -14.31
C GLU A 105 3.50 -29.46 -15.36
N GLU A 106 2.20 -29.38 -15.64
CA GLU A 106 1.60 -28.47 -16.63
C GLU A 106 1.02 -27.21 -15.97
N LEU A 107 1.24 -27.03 -14.66
CA LEU A 107 0.72 -25.91 -13.90
C LEU A 107 1.46 -24.61 -14.27
N GLU A 108 0.86 -23.86 -15.18
CA GLU A 108 1.36 -22.55 -15.59
C GLU A 108 0.37 -21.45 -15.18
N ILE A 109 0.82 -20.61 -14.23
CA ILE A 109 0.10 -19.44 -13.78
C ILE A 109 1.06 -18.25 -13.84
N PRO A 110 0.72 -17.15 -14.57
CA PRO A 110 1.56 -15.96 -14.60
C PRO A 110 1.87 -15.45 -13.19
N GLY A 111 3.16 -15.29 -12.88
CA GLY A 111 3.68 -14.88 -11.57
C GLY A 111 3.99 -16.03 -10.60
N LEU A 112 3.65 -17.28 -10.94
CA LEU A 112 4.02 -18.47 -10.15
C LEU A 112 5.37 -19.02 -10.61
N THR A 113 6.35 -19.06 -9.72
CA THR A 113 7.67 -19.65 -10.04
C THR A 113 7.62 -21.18 -10.06
N LEU A 114 8.50 -21.80 -10.85
CA LEU A 114 8.62 -23.25 -10.99
C LEU A 114 8.76 -23.97 -9.64
N GLU A 115 9.62 -23.45 -8.75
CA GLU A 115 9.85 -24.05 -7.43
C GLU A 115 8.58 -24.03 -6.55
N ARG A 116 7.76 -22.98 -6.69
CA ARG A 116 6.52 -22.83 -5.91
C ARG A 116 5.36 -23.59 -6.51
N ALA A 117 5.35 -23.80 -7.84
CA ALA A 117 4.30 -24.53 -8.54
C ALA A 117 4.07 -25.93 -7.96
N LEU A 118 5.14 -26.62 -7.56
CA LEU A 118 5.08 -27.98 -7.01
C LEU A 118 4.20 -28.11 -5.77
N VAL A 119 4.19 -27.11 -4.89
CA VAL A 119 3.45 -27.14 -3.61
C VAL A 119 2.27 -26.17 -3.59
N PHE A 120 2.00 -25.50 -4.71
CA PHE A 120 0.97 -24.48 -4.78
C PHE A 120 -0.46 -25.05 -4.65
N PRO A 121 -0.86 -26.13 -5.36
CA PRO A 121 -2.22 -26.67 -5.28
C PRO A 121 -2.64 -27.11 -3.88
N SER A 122 -1.72 -27.76 -3.17
CA SER A 122 -1.93 -28.21 -1.78
C SER A 122 -2.05 -27.03 -0.82
N GLY A 123 -1.15 -26.03 -0.93
CA GLY A 123 -1.24 -24.81 -0.14
C GLY A 123 -2.52 -24.01 -0.43
N LEU A 124 -2.91 -23.91 -1.70
CA LEU A 124 -4.14 -23.25 -2.13
C LEU A 124 -5.38 -23.92 -1.52
N SER A 125 -5.43 -25.25 -1.50
CA SER A 125 -6.53 -26.02 -0.91
C SER A 125 -6.66 -25.74 0.59
N ILE A 126 -5.55 -25.73 1.33
CA ILE A 126 -5.53 -25.39 2.75
C ILE A 126 -6.03 -23.96 2.96
N LEU A 127 -5.56 -23.01 2.15
CA LEU A 127 -5.94 -21.61 2.31
C LEU A 127 -7.42 -21.36 2.00
N ILE A 128 -7.98 -22.02 0.98
CA ILE A 128 -9.41 -21.98 0.67
C ILE A 128 -10.23 -22.45 1.88
N ALA A 129 -9.85 -23.59 2.47
CA ALA A 129 -10.54 -24.12 3.65
C ALA A 129 -10.44 -23.16 4.85
N ILE A 130 -9.29 -22.51 5.07
CA ILE A 130 -9.13 -21.47 6.09
C ILE A 130 -10.07 -20.29 5.83
N PHE A 131 -10.13 -19.78 4.60
CA PHE A 131 -11.00 -18.66 4.22
C PHE A 131 -12.48 -18.98 4.47
N GLN A 132 -12.92 -20.18 4.07
CA GLN A 132 -14.30 -20.60 4.22
C GLN A 132 -14.65 -20.84 5.69
N GLU A 133 -13.82 -21.61 6.42
CA GLU A 133 -14.11 -21.97 7.80
C GLU A 133 -14.03 -20.76 8.72
N LEU A 134 -13.09 -19.84 8.51
CA LEU A 134 -12.97 -18.63 9.33
C LEU A 134 -13.81 -17.46 8.82
N SER A 135 -14.49 -17.61 7.68
CA SER A 135 -15.26 -16.55 7.03
C SER A 135 -14.43 -15.28 6.79
N ILE A 136 -13.22 -15.45 6.25
CA ILE A 136 -12.30 -14.36 5.96
C ILE A 136 -12.76 -13.64 4.70
N GLU A 137 -12.99 -12.33 4.81
CA GLU A 137 -13.35 -11.49 3.67
C GLU A 137 -12.14 -11.19 2.76
N SER A 138 -11.03 -10.78 3.38
CA SER A 138 -9.79 -10.46 2.68
C SER A 138 -8.55 -10.73 3.54
N MET A 139 -7.42 -11.00 2.89
CA MET A 139 -6.11 -11.21 3.52
C MET A 139 -5.02 -10.46 2.75
N THR A 140 -4.03 -9.93 3.46
CA THR A 140 -2.79 -9.37 2.87
C THR A 140 -1.55 -10.14 3.32
N LEU A 141 -0.43 -9.97 2.59
CA LEU A 141 0.85 -10.54 2.99
C LEU A 141 1.44 -9.80 4.20
N ALA A 142 1.84 -10.54 5.24
CA ALA A 142 2.55 -9.99 6.38
C ALA A 142 3.99 -9.58 5.98
N GLY A 143 4.47 -8.45 6.52
CA GLY A 143 5.83 -7.95 6.28
C GLY A 143 6.95 -8.71 7.00
N GLY A 144 6.62 -9.80 7.70
CA GLY A 144 7.57 -10.63 8.44
C GLY A 144 6.93 -11.94 8.89
N ALA A 145 7.77 -12.91 9.25
CA ALA A 145 7.40 -14.22 9.73
C ALA A 145 8.24 -14.59 10.97
N LEU A 146 8.65 -15.86 11.07
CA LEU A 146 9.35 -16.37 12.25
C LEU A 146 10.74 -15.74 12.46
N ARG A 147 11.49 -15.50 11.38
CA ARG A 147 12.86 -14.98 11.45
C ARG A 147 12.88 -13.58 12.03
N GLU A 148 11.97 -12.73 11.56
CA GLU A 148 11.80 -11.37 12.04
C GLU A 148 11.36 -11.38 13.51
N GLY A 149 10.44 -12.27 13.89
CA GLY A 149 10.01 -12.45 15.27
C GLY A 149 11.17 -12.78 16.23
N LEU A 150 12.08 -13.67 15.82
CA LEU A 150 13.29 -13.99 16.61
C LEU A 150 14.21 -12.77 16.76
N VAL A 151 14.47 -12.04 15.68
CA VAL A 151 15.32 -10.85 15.71
C VAL A 151 14.73 -9.76 16.63
N TYR A 152 13.43 -9.46 16.50
CA TYR A 152 12.78 -8.47 17.37
C TYR A 152 12.77 -8.90 18.84
N GLY A 153 12.63 -10.20 19.13
CA GLY A 153 12.73 -10.74 20.48
C GLY A 153 14.10 -10.53 21.12
N MET A 154 15.18 -10.45 20.32
CA MET A 154 16.54 -10.20 20.82
C MET A 154 16.81 -8.72 21.12
N LEU A 155 16.13 -7.80 20.43
CA LEU A 155 16.45 -6.37 20.47
C LEU A 155 15.85 -5.61 21.67
N HIS A 156 14.96 -6.22 22.45
CA HIS A 156 14.29 -5.61 23.63
C HIS A 156 13.71 -4.20 23.35
N LEU A 157 13.32 -3.93 22.10
CA LEU A 157 12.81 -2.63 21.69
C LEU A 157 11.41 -2.42 22.28
N PRO A 158 11.04 -1.17 22.65
CA PRO A 158 9.67 -0.85 22.98
C PRO A 158 8.77 -1.19 21.79
N VAL A 159 7.66 -1.86 22.08
CA VAL A 159 6.64 -2.18 21.08
C VAL A 159 5.92 -0.88 20.73
N GLU A 160 6.38 -0.19 19.69
CA GLU A 160 5.60 0.88 19.07
C GLU A 160 4.44 0.27 18.28
N GLN A 161 3.22 0.72 18.57
CA GLN A 161 2.00 0.21 17.93
C GLN A 161 1.91 0.61 16.45
N ASP A 162 2.44 1.79 16.09
CA ASP A 162 2.41 2.30 14.72
C ASP A 162 3.74 2.05 13.99
N ILE A 163 3.79 0.90 13.32
CA ILE A 163 4.97 0.45 12.56
C ILE A 163 5.30 1.42 11.42
N ARG A 164 4.29 2.00 10.75
CA ARG A 164 4.50 2.93 9.63
C ARG A 164 5.15 4.22 10.12
N ARG A 165 4.64 4.82 11.20
CA ARG A 165 5.28 6.00 11.82
C ARG A 165 6.70 5.71 12.28
N ARG A 166 6.95 4.54 12.88
CA ARG A 166 8.30 4.12 13.27
C ARG A 166 9.25 4.08 12.08
N THR A 167 8.81 3.46 10.98
CA THR A 167 9.57 3.37 9.72
C THR A 167 9.90 4.75 9.16
N LEU A 168 8.91 5.65 9.05
CA LEU A 168 9.13 7.00 8.52
C LEU A 168 10.06 7.83 9.41
N ARG A 169 9.92 7.76 10.74
CA ARG A 169 10.86 8.40 11.68
C ARG A 169 12.27 7.86 11.53
N ASN A 170 12.43 6.56 11.31
CA ASN A 170 13.73 5.96 11.06
C ASN A 170 14.35 6.50 9.75
N LEU A 171 13.58 6.61 8.68
CA LEU A 171 14.03 7.22 7.43
C LEU A 171 14.46 8.68 7.63
N GLN A 172 13.62 9.48 8.29
CA GLN A 172 13.92 10.88 8.59
C GLN A 172 15.26 11.03 9.32
N ARG A 173 15.53 10.17 10.32
CA ARG A 173 16.80 10.15 11.05
C ARG A 173 17.96 9.67 10.18
N ARG A 174 17.78 8.58 9.43
CA ARG A 174 18.84 7.95 8.63
C ARG A 174 19.31 8.85 7.47
N TYR A 175 18.39 9.56 6.86
CA TYR A 175 18.63 10.43 5.71
C TYR A 175 18.72 11.91 6.07
N LEU A 176 18.74 12.24 7.37
CA LEU A 176 18.88 13.61 7.89
C LEU A 176 17.85 14.58 7.31
N LEU A 177 16.60 14.14 7.23
CA LEU A 177 15.51 14.94 6.66
C LEU A 177 15.11 16.07 7.62
N ASP A 178 14.76 17.22 7.04
CA ASP A 178 14.23 18.37 7.79
C ASP A 178 12.80 18.05 8.28
N THR A 179 12.71 17.65 9.55
CA THR A 179 11.43 17.25 10.16
C THR A 179 10.47 18.42 10.34
N GLU A 180 10.98 19.65 10.46
CA GLU A 180 10.14 20.85 10.58
C GLU A 180 9.52 21.19 9.22
N GLN A 181 10.29 21.10 8.13
CA GLN A 181 9.73 21.25 6.78
C GLN A 181 8.75 20.13 6.44
N ALA A 182 9.08 18.89 6.76
CA ALA A 182 8.18 17.75 6.58
C ALA A 182 6.84 17.95 7.29
N LYS A 183 6.87 18.46 8.53
CA LYS A 183 5.66 18.79 9.30
C LYS A 183 4.89 19.95 8.68
N ARG A 184 5.56 21.00 8.22
CA ARG A 184 4.93 22.15 7.54
C ARG A 184 4.16 21.73 6.30
N VAL A 185 4.79 20.93 5.43
CA VAL A 185 4.14 20.35 4.24
C VAL A 185 2.97 19.48 4.64
N SER A 186 3.17 18.58 5.62
CA SER A 186 2.11 17.69 6.08
C SER A 186 0.89 18.44 6.62
N CYS A 187 1.08 19.51 7.40
CA CYS A 187 -0.03 20.32 7.93
C CYS A 187 -0.81 21.05 6.81
N LEU A 188 -0.12 21.58 5.80
CA LEU A 188 -0.77 22.21 4.65
C LEU A 188 -1.53 21.19 3.80
N ALA A 189 -0.90 20.06 3.49
CA ALA A 189 -1.52 19.00 2.71
C ALA A 189 -2.77 18.45 3.41
N ASP A 190 -2.72 18.32 4.74
CA ASP A 190 -3.86 17.91 5.57
C ASP A 190 -4.99 18.95 5.54
N ASN A 191 -4.66 20.23 5.63
CA ASN A 191 -5.65 21.31 5.51
C ASN A 191 -6.30 21.33 4.13
N PHE A 192 -5.51 21.19 3.06
CA PHE A 192 -6.00 21.10 1.69
C PHE A 192 -6.88 19.88 1.47
N PHE A 193 -6.49 18.73 2.00
CA PHE A 193 -7.28 17.49 1.96
C PHE A 193 -8.68 17.71 2.53
N LEU A 194 -8.78 18.30 3.73
CA LEU A 194 -10.07 18.53 4.41
C LEU A 194 -11.00 19.47 3.62
N GLN A 195 -10.45 20.36 2.79
CA GLN A 195 -11.24 21.29 1.97
C GLN A 195 -11.86 20.61 0.74
N VAL A 196 -11.22 19.56 0.21
CA VAL A 196 -11.63 18.89 -1.03
C VAL A 196 -12.15 17.46 -0.83
N GLU A 197 -12.01 16.88 0.37
CA GLU A 197 -12.30 15.46 0.64
C GLU A 197 -13.73 15.05 0.24
N LYS A 198 -14.70 15.94 0.41
CA LYS A 198 -16.11 15.65 0.11
C LYS A 198 -16.38 15.59 -1.39
N GLU A 199 -15.87 16.58 -2.13
CA GLU A 199 -16.05 16.70 -3.58
C GLU A 199 -15.31 15.57 -4.32
N TRP A 200 -14.10 15.24 -3.86
CA TRP A 200 -13.29 14.18 -4.47
C TRP A 200 -13.47 12.80 -3.85
N HIS A 201 -14.43 12.66 -2.93
CA HIS A 201 -14.74 11.40 -2.23
C HIS A 201 -13.49 10.72 -1.62
N LEU A 202 -12.58 11.52 -1.06
CA LEU A 202 -11.35 11.01 -0.46
C LEU A 202 -11.63 10.43 0.92
N ASP A 203 -11.01 9.30 1.23
CA ASP A 203 -11.18 8.60 2.50
C ASP A 203 -9.96 8.73 3.44
N GLY A 204 -10.06 8.15 4.63
CA GLY A 204 -8.98 8.18 5.61
C GLY A 204 -7.67 7.53 5.13
N ARG A 205 -7.73 6.57 4.19
CA ARG A 205 -6.52 5.94 3.62
C ARG A 205 -5.78 6.93 2.75
N CYS A 206 -6.52 7.70 1.94
CA CYS A 206 -5.96 8.76 1.11
C CYS A 206 -5.22 9.79 1.96
N ARG A 207 -5.85 10.22 3.07
CA ARG A 207 -5.24 11.15 4.04
C ARG A 207 -3.94 10.59 4.62
N GLU A 208 -3.94 9.32 5.00
CA GLU A 208 -2.75 8.66 5.56
C GLU A 208 -1.59 8.60 4.55
N PHE A 209 -1.86 8.23 3.29
CA PHE A 209 -0.81 8.20 2.25
C PHE A 209 -0.26 9.58 1.93
N LEU A 210 -1.12 10.60 1.86
CA LEU A 210 -0.69 11.98 1.65
C LEU A 210 0.23 12.45 2.78
N GLN A 211 -0.15 12.22 4.04
CA GLN A 211 0.68 12.53 5.20
C GLN A 211 2.01 11.78 5.16
N ASN A 212 1.98 10.48 4.88
CA ASN A 212 3.18 9.66 4.77
C ASN A 212 4.12 10.20 3.68
N ALA A 213 3.62 10.56 2.50
CA ALA A 213 4.42 11.14 1.42
C ALA A 213 5.04 12.48 1.84
N CYS A 214 4.27 13.36 2.48
CA CYS A 214 4.76 14.65 2.98
C CYS A 214 5.94 14.48 3.95
N LEU A 215 5.91 13.47 4.81
CA LEU A 215 6.95 13.25 5.82
C LEU A 215 8.33 12.89 5.25
N ILE A 216 8.38 12.40 4.02
CA ILE A 216 9.59 11.88 3.36
C ILE A 216 9.84 12.48 1.98
N HIS A 217 9.10 13.50 1.57
CA HIS A 217 9.19 14.04 0.20
C HIS A 217 10.60 14.54 -0.16
N GLU A 218 11.32 15.09 0.82
CA GLU A 218 12.70 15.56 0.67
C GLU A 218 13.76 14.46 0.72
N ILE A 219 13.40 13.17 0.81
CA ILE A 219 14.38 12.09 0.92
C ILE A 219 15.38 12.05 -0.24
N GLY A 220 14.98 12.50 -1.44
CA GLY A 220 15.88 12.61 -2.58
C GLY A 220 16.99 13.65 -2.43
N LEU A 221 16.78 14.69 -1.60
CA LEU A 221 17.79 15.72 -1.34
C LEU A 221 19.02 15.18 -0.62
N SER A 222 18.92 14.00 0.02
CA SER A 222 20.09 13.33 0.61
C SER A 222 21.08 12.80 -0.43
N VAL A 223 20.68 12.75 -1.71
CA VAL A 223 21.52 12.30 -2.83
C VAL A 223 22.02 13.50 -3.63
N ASP A 224 21.09 14.24 -4.23
CA ASP A 224 21.37 15.47 -4.98
C ASP A 224 20.07 16.28 -5.16
N PHE A 225 20.20 17.59 -5.32
CA PHE A 225 19.06 18.48 -5.47
C PHE A 225 18.47 18.52 -6.89
N LYS A 226 19.26 18.25 -7.95
CA LYS A 226 18.80 18.43 -9.34
C LYS A 226 17.76 17.41 -9.76
N HIS A 227 17.89 16.18 -9.26
CA HIS A 227 16.98 15.08 -9.56
C HIS A 227 16.36 14.51 -8.28
N ALA A 228 16.09 15.39 -7.31
CA ALA A 228 15.57 14.99 -6.01
C ALA A 228 14.28 14.15 -6.12
N PRO A 229 13.28 14.45 -6.98
CA PRO A 229 12.11 13.59 -7.16
C PRO A 229 12.48 12.17 -7.63
N GLN A 230 13.41 12.06 -8.59
CA GLN A 230 13.90 10.79 -9.10
C GLN A 230 14.64 9.98 -8.03
N HIS A 231 15.50 10.64 -7.25
CA HIS A 231 16.21 10.02 -6.14
C HIS A 231 15.25 9.57 -5.04
N ALA A 232 14.24 10.38 -4.73
CA ALA A 232 13.22 10.04 -3.74
C ALA A 232 12.46 8.79 -4.15
N ALA A 233 11.97 8.75 -5.39
CA ALA A 233 11.27 7.60 -5.94
C ALA A 233 12.14 6.33 -5.94
N TYR A 234 13.41 6.48 -6.36
CA TYR A 234 14.38 5.38 -6.36
C TYR A 234 14.63 4.83 -4.95
N LEU A 235 14.86 5.69 -3.96
CA LEU A 235 15.08 5.27 -2.58
C LEU A 235 13.85 4.54 -2.03
N ILE A 236 12.66 5.11 -2.16
CA ILE A 236 11.42 4.51 -1.64
C ILE A 236 11.10 3.17 -2.31
N ARG A 237 11.38 3.02 -3.60
CA ARG A 237 11.19 1.75 -4.30
C ARG A 237 12.10 0.65 -3.77
N ASN A 238 13.37 0.98 -3.50
CA ASN A 238 14.41 0.00 -3.15
C ASN A 238 14.62 -0.20 -1.64
N LEU A 239 14.14 0.70 -0.77
CA LEU A 239 14.25 0.56 0.68
C LEU A 239 13.22 -0.39 1.25
N ASP A 240 13.60 -1.16 2.27
CA ASP A 240 12.62 -1.89 3.08
C ASP A 240 11.82 -0.92 3.94
N LEU A 241 10.49 -0.94 3.78
CA LEU A 241 9.56 -0.07 4.51
C LEU A 241 8.59 -0.91 5.34
N PRO A 242 9.00 -1.40 6.53
CA PRO A 242 8.10 -2.15 7.41
C PRO A 242 6.80 -1.40 7.67
N GLY A 243 5.67 -2.10 7.54
CA GLY A 243 4.33 -1.53 7.66
C GLY A 243 3.73 -1.03 6.34
N PHE A 244 4.50 -1.02 5.24
CA PHE A 244 4.00 -0.69 3.91
C PHE A 244 4.02 -1.92 2.99
N THR A 245 2.93 -2.14 2.26
CA THR A 245 2.88 -3.20 1.24
C THR A 245 3.63 -2.77 -0.05
N PRO A 246 3.98 -3.69 -0.97
CA PRO A 246 4.62 -3.33 -2.23
C PRO A 246 3.82 -2.30 -3.05
N ALA A 247 2.50 -2.45 -3.19
CA ALA A 247 1.67 -1.46 -3.88
C ALA A 247 1.69 -0.10 -3.17
N GLN A 248 1.67 -0.08 -1.83
CA GLN A 248 1.75 1.16 -1.06
C GLN A 248 3.10 1.86 -1.22
N LYS A 249 4.20 1.10 -1.27
CA LYS A 249 5.53 1.64 -1.59
C LYS A 249 5.56 2.23 -2.99
N LEU A 250 4.93 1.56 -3.97
CA LEU A 250 4.86 2.03 -5.34
C LEU A 250 4.05 3.33 -5.45
N LEU A 251 2.93 3.44 -4.74
CA LEU A 251 2.16 4.69 -4.63
C LEU A 251 3.01 5.82 -4.03
N LEU A 252 3.69 5.59 -2.90
CA LEU A 252 4.56 6.61 -2.30
C LEU A 252 5.66 7.02 -3.29
N SER A 253 6.32 6.06 -3.94
CA SER A 253 7.32 6.32 -4.97
C SER A 253 6.77 7.17 -6.12
N ALA A 254 5.57 6.87 -6.61
CA ALA A 254 4.90 7.63 -7.68
C ALA A 254 4.54 9.06 -7.26
N LEU A 255 4.04 9.25 -6.03
CA LEU A 255 3.76 10.57 -5.46
C LEU A 255 5.04 11.40 -5.34
N LEU A 256 6.13 10.81 -4.83
CA LEU A 256 7.40 11.52 -4.68
C LEU A 256 8.09 11.82 -6.02
N GLN A 257 7.96 10.94 -7.01
CA GLN A 257 8.46 11.18 -8.36
C GLN A 257 7.77 12.37 -9.02
N ASN A 258 6.47 12.53 -8.76
CA ASN A 258 5.60 13.57 -9.33
C ASN A 258 5.44 14.78 -8.40
N GLN A 259 6.33 14.98 -7.43
CA GLN A 259 6.19 16.07 -6.45
C GLN A 259 6.55 17.46 -7.00
N SER A 260 7.25 17.52 -8.14
CA SER A 260 7.60 18.74 -8.89
C SER A 260 7.69 18.45 -10.39
N ASP A 261 7.91 19.47 -11.21
CA ASP A 261 8.17 19.35 -12.65
C ASP A 261 7.03 18.69 -13.44
N THR A 262 7.33 18.15 -14.63
CA THR A 262 6.35 17.49 -15.50
C THR A 262 5.72 16.26 -14.83
N ILE A 263 4.41 16.11 -15.00
CA ILE A 263 3.63 15.02 -14.40
C ILE A 263 3.63 13.80 -15.31
N ASP A 264 4.03 12.65 -14.78
CA ASP A 264 3.94 11.34 -15.41
C ASP A 264 2.74 10.56 -14.85
N LEU A 265 1.61 10.62 -15.56
CA LEU A 265 0.39 9.89 -15.23
C LEU A 265 0.58 8.38 -15.24
N SER A 266 1.53 7.86 -16.02
CA SER A 266 1.72 6.41 -16.12
C SER A 266 2.13 5.82 -14.77
N LEU A 267 2.99 6.50 -14.01
CA LEU A 267 3.43 6.07 -12.69
C LEU A 267 2.29 6.12 -11.66
N LEU A 268 1.44 7.15 -11.72
CA LEU A 268 0.28 7.28 -10.83
C LEU A 268 -0.81 6.24 -11.12
N ASN A 269 -0.89 5.74 -12.36
CA ASN A 269 -1.86 4.75 -12.80
C ASN A 269 -1.36 3.30 -12.63
N GLN A 270 -0.04 3.08 -12.54
CA GLN A 270 0.57 1.74 -12.39
C GLN A 270 0.60 1.23 -10.94
N GLN A 271 0.27 2.06 -9.95
CA GLN A 271 0.17 1.63 -8.56
C GLN A 271 -1.19 0.96 -8.28
N ASN A 272 -1.19 -0.03 -7.37
CA ASN A 272 -2.38 -0.84 -7.02
C ASN A 272 -2.86 -0.60 -5.57
N ALA A 273 -2.43 0.48 -4.91
CA ALA A 273 -2.78 0.78 -3.52
C ALA A 273 -4.07 1.63 -3.41
N LEU A 274 -4.31 2.51 -4.37
CA LEU A 274 -5.50 3.35 -4.48
C LEU A 274 -6.03 3.35 -5.91
N PRO A 275 -7.32 3.67 -6.12
CA PRO A 275 -7.83 4.08 -7.42
C PRO A 275 -6.97 5.18 -8.06
N ALA A 276 -6.84 5.14 -9.39
CA ALA A 276 -5.93 6.02 -10.12
C ALA A 276 -6.29 7.52 -9.95
N ASP A 277 -7.57 7.86 -10.01
CA ASP A 277 -8.12 9.19 -9.76
C ASP A 277 -7.75 9.71 -8.35
N MET A 278 -7.88 8.88 -7.32
CA MET A 278 -7.50 9.24 -5.95
C MET A 278 -5.99 9.52 -5.85
N ALA A 279 -5.14 8.67 -6.46
CA ALA A 279 -3.68 8.90 -6.47
C ALA A 279 -3.30 10.19 -7.19
N GLN A 280 -3.98 10.51 -8.28
CA GLN A 280 -3.82 11.78 -9.01
C GLN A 280 -4.22 12.99 -8.15
N HIS A 281 -5.38 12.93 -7.47
CA HIS A 281 -5.79 13.98 -6.53
C HIS A 281 -4.76 14.18 -5.40
N LEU A 282 -4.25 13.11 -4.80
CA LEU A 282 -3.21 13.20 -3.78
C LEU A 282 -1.93 13.86 -4.30
N CYS A 283 -1.52 13.54 -5.52
CA CYS A 283 -0.38 14.17 -6.18
C CYS A 283 -0.56 15.70 -6.27
N ARG A 284 -1.73 16.17 -6.72
CA ARG A 284 -2.05 17.61 -6.81
C ARG A 284 -1.94 18.30 -5.46
N LEU A 285 -2.48 17.69 -4.41
CA LEU A 285 -2.43 18.24 -3.05
C LEU A 285 -0.99 18.31 -2.51
N LEU A 286 -0.19 17.27 -2.75
CA LEU A 286 1.22 17.24 -2.36
C LEU A 286 2.02 18.36 -3.03
N ARG A 287 1.87 18.53 -4.34
CA ARG A 287 2.57 19.56 -5.12
C ARG A 287 2.25 20.96 -4.61
N LEU A 288 0.97 21.27 -4.39
CA LEU A 288 0.56 22.57 -3.85
C LEU A 288 1.11 22.79 -2.43
N ALA A 289 1.05 21.78 -1.56
CA ALA A 289 1.58 21.90 -0.20
C ALA A 289 3.09 22.18 -0.18
N ILE A 290 3.85 21.57 -1.10
CA ILE A 290 5.28 21.85 -1.28
C ILE A 290 5.50 23.29 -1.76
N ILE A 291 4.76 23.76 -2.76
CA ILE A 291 4.88 25.15 -3.28
C ILE A 291 4.61 26.17 -2.17
N PHE A 292 3.52 26.01 -1.41
CA PHE A 292 3.15 26.95 -0.35
C PHE A 292 4.09 26.94 0.86
N SER A 293 4.86 25.86 1.06
CA SER A 293 5.83 25.72 2.15
C SER A 293 7.28 26.01 1.76
N SER A 294 7.55 26.38 0.50
CA SER A 294 8.89 26.59 -0.07
C SER A 294 9.82 27.53 0.71
N ARG A 295 9.26 28.48 1.48
CA ARG A 295 10.00 29.45 2.31
C ARG A 295 10.58 28.87 3.60
N ARG A 296 10.18 27.66 3.99
CA ARG A 296 10.56 26.98 5.24
C ARG A 296 10.31 27.79 6.52
N ARG A 297 9.28 28.64 6.54
CA ARG A 297 8.88 29.41 7.73
C ARG A 297 7.36 29.42 7.90
N ASP A 298 6.92 29.35 9.15
CA ASP A 298 5.49 29.22 9.50
C ASP A 298 4.73 30.56 9.46
N ASP A 299 5.44 31.67 9.59
CA ASP A 299 4.92 33.05 9.56
C ASP A 299 4.37 33.48 8.17
N THR A 300 4.57 32.67 7.14
CA THR A 300 4.21 32.98 5.75
C THR A 300 3.14 32.08 5.16
N LEU A 301 2.51 31.22 5.96
CA LEU A 301 1.42 30.36 5.53
C LEU A 301 0.14 31.19 5.37
N PRO A 302 -0.30 31.48 4.14
CA PRO A 302 -1.50 32.29 3.92
C PRO A 302 -2.73 31.48 4.36
N ALA A 303 -3.85 32.16 4.59
CA ALA A 303 -5.16 31.52 4.67
C ALA A 303 -5.60 31.04 3.26
N VAL A 304 -4.80 30.17 2.65
CA VAL A 304 -5.08 29.57 1.33
C VAL A 304 -6.29 28.67 1.46
N ARG A 305 -7.28 28.88 0.59
CA ARG A 305 -8.43 27.99 0.49
C ARG A 305 -8.38 27.26 -0.84
N LEU A 306 -8.79 26.01 -0.82
CA LEU A 306 -9.00 25.21 -2.02
C LEU A 306 -10.50 24.96 -2.19
N ARG A 307 -10.96 25.08 -3.43
CA ARG A 307 -12.29 24.61 -3.83
C ARG A 307 -12.10 23.65 -5.00
N ALA A 308 -12.60 22.44 -4.87
CA ALA A 308 -12.72 21.51 -5.97
C ALA A 308 -14.10 21.65 -6.62
N ASP A 309 -14.16 21.50 -7.94
CA ASP A 309 -15.39 21.30 -8.72
C ASP A 309 -15.07 20.26 -9.78
N ASN A 310 -15.57 19.03 -9.59
CA ASN A 310 -15.16 17.89 -10.40
C ASN A 310 -13.62 17.78 -10.46
N ASN A 311 -13.02 17.85 -11.65
CA ASN A 311 -11.56 17.80 -11.82
C ASN A 311 -10.89 19.19 -11.76
N ALA A 312 -11.65 20.29 -11.75
CA ALA A 312 -11.09 21.63 -11.62
C ALA A 312 -10.73 21.92 -10.15
N LEU A 313 -9.56 22.49 -9.93
CA LEU A 313 -9.11 22.93 -8.61
C LEU A 313 -8.88 24.44 -8.62
N TYR A 314 -9.54 25.13 -7.71
CA TYR A 314 -9.43 26.56 -7.50
C TYR A 314 -8.58 26.82 -6.26
N VAL A 315 -7.50 27.58 -6.43
CA VAL A 315 -6.63 28.06 -5.35
C VAL A 315 -7.00 29.50 -5.04
N LEU A 316 -7.64 29.70 -3.89
CA LEU A 316 -8.14 30.97 -3.41
C LEU A 316 -7.11 31.58 -2.46
N VAL A 317 -6.53 32.72 -2.85
CA VAL A 317 -5.56 33.47 -2.04
C VAL A 317 -6.12 34.85 -1.66
N PRO A 318 -5.63 35.51 -0.59
CA PRO A 318 -6.06 36.87 -0.25
C PRO A 318 -5.76 37.88 -1.36
N GLN A 319 -6.55 38.95 -1.46
CA GLN A 319 -6.29 40.05 -2.39
C GLN A 319 -4.87 40.62 -2.25
N GLY A 320 -4.18 40.81 -3.38
CA GLY A 320 -2.82 41.33 -3.45
C GLY A 320 -1.74 40.35 -2.97
N TRP A 321 -2.10 39.10 -2.68
CA TRP A 321 -1.13 38.11 -2.20
C TRP A 321 -0.12 37.72 -3.27
N LEU A 322 -0.57 37.60 -4.54
CA LEU A 322 0.29 37.24 -5.66
C LEU A 322 1.34 38.34 -5.92
N GLU A 323 0.93 39.61 -5.89
CA GLU A 323 1.82 40.76 -6.04
C GLU A 323 2.87 40.84 -4.93
N GLN A 324 2.48 40.54 -3.68
CA GLN A 324 3.39 40.52 -2.53
C GLN A 324 4.36 39.33 -2.55
N HIS A 325 4.07 38.28 -3.34
CA HIS A 325 4.85 37.04 -3.37
C HIS A 325 5.19 36.58 -4.80
N PRO A 326 5.96 37.38 -5.56
CA PRO A 326 6.18 37.16 -6.99
C PRO A 326 6.76 35.77 -7.31
N TYR A 327 7.72 35.28 -6.52
CA TYR A 327 8.29 33.94 -6.72
C TYR A 327 7.29 32.79 -6.51
N ARG A 328 6.34 32.95 -5.57
CA ARG A 328 5.30 31.92 -5.36
C ARG A 328 4.21 32.02 -6.41
N ALA A 329 3.90 33.23 -6.88
CA ALA A 329 2.99 33.44 -8.01
C ALA A 329 3.54 32.77 -9.28
N GLU A 330 4.82 32.99 -9.61
CA GLU A 330 5.48 32.33 -10.74
C GLU A 330 5.47 30.79 -10.61
N ALA A 331 5.76 30.26 -9.41
CA ALA A 331 5.71 28.83 -9.17
C ALA A 331 4.29 28.23 -9.34
N LEU A 332 3.24 28.96 -8.91
CA LEU A 332 1.85 28.54 -9.08
C LEU A 332 1.39 28.62 -10.53
N GLU A 333 1.83 29.62 -11.28
CA GLU A 333 1.57 29.75 -12.72
C GLU A 333 2.23 28.59 -13.49
N GLN A 334 3.50 28.29 -13.19
CA GLN A 334 4.21 27.15 -13.76
C GLN A 334 3.54 25.81 -13.39
N GLU A 335 3.06 25.68 -12.16
CA GLU A 335 2.29 24.52 -11.71
C GLU A 335 0.97 24.36 -12.48
N SER A 336 0.26 25.46 -12.73
CA SER A 336 -0.96 25.46 -13.54
C SER A 336 -0.66 24.97 -14.97
N HIS A 337 0.46 25.38 -15.56
CA HIS A 337 0.91 24.85 -16.85
C HIS A 337 1.18 23.34 -16.81
N TRP A 338 1.94 22.84 -15.83
CA TRP A 338 2.21 21.40 -15.70
C TRP A 338 0.92 20.58 -15.53
N GLN A 339 0.00 21.03 -14.68
CA GLN A 339 -1.29 20.37 -14.50
C GLN A 339 -2.15 20.42 -15.78
N SER A 340 -2.10 21.50 -16.56
CA SER A 340 -2.85 21.61 -17.82
C SER A 340 -2.43 20.58 -18.86
N TYR A 341 -1.14 20.21 -18.94
CA TYR A 341 -0.64 19.19 -19.88
C TYR A 341 -1.23 17.80 -19.64
N VAL A 342 -1.66 17.52 -18.41
CA VAL A 342 -2.33 16.28 -18.02
C VAL A 342 -3.83 16.45 -17.81
N GLN A 343 -4.42 17.54 -18.34
CA GLN A 343 -5.84 17.86 -18.28
C GLN A 343 -6.37 18.02 -16.84
N TRP A 344 -5.56 18.58 -15.94
CA TRP A 344 -5.95 18.96 -14.59
C TRP A 344 -6.09 20.49 -14.52
N PRO A 345 -7.30 21.06 -14.61
CA PRO A 345 -7.47 22.51 -14.53
C PRO A 345 -7.10 23.01 -13.13
N LEU A 346 -6.15 23.94 -13.06
CA LEU A 346 -5.76 24.63 -11.83
C LEU A 346 -5.92 26.14 -12.04
N LEU A 347 -6.87 26.73 -11.30
CA LEU A 347 -7.28 28.13 -11.44
C LEU A 347 -6.88 28.90 -10.18
N LEU A 348 -6.30 30.08 -10.35
CA LEU A 348 -5.92 30.97 -9.24
C LEU A 348 -6.96 32.09 -9.14
N GLU A 349 -7.51 32.31 -7.95
CA GLU A 349 -8.51 33.36 -7.67
C GLU A 349 -8.06 34.17 -6.43
N GLU A 350 -8.09 35.51 -6.52
CA GLU A 350 -7.91 36.38 -5.36
C GLU A 350 -9.28 36.67 -4.73
N LEU A 351 -9.43 36.38 -3.44
CA LEU A 351 -10.64 36.68 -2.67
C LEU A 351 -10.72 38.19 -2.44
N SER A 352 -11.87 38.77 -2.82
CA SER A 352 -12.20 40.19 -2.62
C SER A 352 -12.56 40.54 -1.18
#